data_AF-A0A2I0T068-F1
#
_entry.id   AF-A0A2I0T068-F1
#
_cell.length_a   1.000
_cell.length_b   1.000
_cell.length_c   1.000
_cell.angle_alpha   90.00
_cell.angle_beta   90.00
_cell.angle_gamma   90.00
#
_symmetry.space_group_name_H-M   'P 1'
#
loop_
_entity.id
_entity.type
_entity.pdbx_description
1 polymer ?
#
loop_
_entity_poly.entity_id
_entity_poly.type
_entity_poly.pdbx_seq_one_letter_code
_entity_poly.pdbx_strand_id
1 'polypeptide(L)'
;MGTSVAENARDFSMEGFCQPFSVTEDGDVSVPYVVLDTDGKGDHLWPVYGLEPGTRGLGYRGYSVHWPHSSSPGTDAGCWFESGSICNGGVDATFVLLIFVLISALVAAGAALACFIRWVPPPHGGVVELREAPGGRYQGP
;
A
#
# COMPACT_ATOMS: atom_id res chain seq x y z
N MET A 1 11.58 26.01 -43.71
CA MET A 1 13.06 25.91 -43.59
C MET A 1 13.52 25.58 -42.16
N GLY A 2 12.69 25.70 -41.11
CA GLY A 2 13.09 25.38 -39.72
C GLY A 2 12.76 23.97 -39.21
N THR A 3 11.92 23.21 -39.92
CA THR A 3 11.45 21.88 -39.45
C THR A 3 12.54 20.81 -39.46
N SER A 4 13.46 20.86 -40.44
CA SER A 4 14.56 19.90 -40.56
C SER A 4 15.57 19.97 -39.41
N VAL A 5 15.82 21.18 -38.87
CA VAL A 5 16.71 21.35 -37.71
C VAL A 5 16.05 20.80 -36.44
N ALA A 6 14.76 21.03 -36.26
CA ALA A 6 14.00 20.53 -35.12
C ALA A 6 13.84 18.99 -35.15
N GLU A 7 13.75 18.38 -36.34
CA GLU A 7 13.77 16.91 -36.49
C GLU A 7 15.13 16.32 -36.16
N ASN A 8 16.22 16.97 -36.57
CA ASN A 8 17.59 16.48 -36.31
C ASN A 8 18.11 16.80 -34.89
N ALA A 9 17.32 17.50 -34.09
CA ALA A 9 17.62 17.82 -32.69
C ALA A 9 16.89 16.88 -31.71
N ARG A 10 16.66 15.64 -32.12
CA ARG A 10 16.02 14.57 -31.33
C ARG A 10 16.95 13.37 -31.28
N ASP A 11 16.74 12.52 -30.28
CA ASP A 11 17.45 11.25 -30.11
C ASP A 11 18.99 11.37 -30.22
N PHE A 12 19.57 12.22 -29.37
CA PHE A 12 21.02 12.41 -29.35
C PHE A 12 21.53 12.68 -27.93
N SER A 13 22.83 12.47 -27.71
CA SER A 13 23.52 12.79 -26.47
C SER A 13 24.70 13.71 -26.77
N MET A 14 24.95 14.68 -25.89
CA MET A 14 26.06 15.62 -26.03
C MET A 14 26.72 15.96 -24.69
N GLU A 15 28.02 16.20 -24.75
CA GLU A 15 28.78 16.83 -23.66
C GLU A 15 28.53 18.33 -23.69
N GLY A 16 27.61 18.80 -22.85
CA GLY A 16 27.34 20.21 -22.67
C GLY A 16 28.43 20.90 -21.85
N PHE A 17 28.39 22.24 -21.83
CA PHE A 17 29.38 23.03 -21.09
C PHE A 17 29.32 22.78 -19.57
N CYS A 18 28.11 22.73 -19.01
CA CYS A 18 27.92 22.53 -17.57
C CYS A 18 27.84 21.04 -17.20
N GLN A 19 27.21 20.24 -18.06
CA GLN A 19 26.92 18.83 -17.81
C GLN A 19 26.56 18.12 -19.13
N PRO A 20 26.76 16.80 -19.21
CA PRO A 20 26.23 16.00 -20.29
C PRO A 20 24.70 16.00 -20.26
N PHE A 21 24.09 15.88 -21.43
CA PHE A 21 22.65 15.69 -21.54
C PHE A 21 22.26 14.92 -22.79
N SER A 22 21.08 14.33 -22.75
CA SER A 22 20.47 13.65 -23.87
C SER A 22 19.12 14.27 -24.21
N VAL A 23 18.70 14.12 -25.46
CA VAL A 23 17.38 14.49 -25.95
C VAL A 23 16.71 13.22 -26.44
N THR A 24 15.48 12.96 -25.97
CA THR A 24 14.70 11.78 -26.38
C THR A 24 14.17 11.93 -27.80
N GLU A 25 13.60 10.85 -28.36
CA GLU A 25 12.91 10.86 -29.64
C GLU A 25 11.72 11.86 -29.66
N ASP A 26 11.03 11.99 -28.53
CA ASP A 26 9.94 12.94 -28.33
C ASP A 26 10.43 14.41 -28.30
N GLY A 27 11.73 14.62 -28.11
CA GLY A 27 12.36 15.93 -27.99
C GLY A 27 12.56 16.41 -26.55
N ASP A 28 12.36 15.54 -25.56
CA ASP A 28 12.52 15.88 -24.15
C ASP A 28 13.99 15.85 -23.74
N VAL A 29 14.44 16.87 -23.02
CA VAL A 29 15.81 16.95 -22.52
C VAL A 29 15.94 16.20 -21.20
N SER A 30 16.92 15.31 -21.10
CA SER A 30 17.28 14.58 -19.89
C SER A 30 18.72 14.87 -19.48
N VAL A 31 18.92 15.24 -18.22
CA VAL A 31 20.25 15.54 -17.64
C VAL A 31 20.41 14.75 -16.34
N PRO A 32 21.65 14.44 -15.93
CA PRO A 32 21.87 13.83 -14.62
C PRO A 32 21.55 14.83 -13.49
N TYR A 33 20.94 14.33 -12.42
CA TYR A 33 20.65 15.12 -11.22
C TYR A 33 21.24 14.47 -9.97
N VAL A 34 21.46 15.28 -8.93
CA VAL A 34 21.83 14.83 -7.59
C VAL A 34 20.89 15.46 -6.57
N VAL A 35 20.42 14.65 -5.64
CA VAL A 35 19.65 15.12 -4.47
C VAL A 35 20.65 15.38 -3.36
N LEU A 36 20.63 16.62 -2.88
CA LEU A 36 21.47 17.08 -1.79
C LEU A 36 20.62 17.20 -0.52
N ASP A 37 21.18 16.80 0.61
CA ASP A 37 20.52 16.89 1.92
C ASP A 37 21.52 17.35 3.00
N THR A 38 21.03 18.02 4.03
CA THR A 38 21.83 18.40 5.20
C THR A 38 21.93 17.21 6.16
N ASP A 39 22.94 17.16 7.01
CA ASP A 39 22.98 16.22 8.14
C ASP A 39 22.49 16.84 9.46
N GLY A 40 22.00 18.09 9.41
CA GLY A 40 21.55 18.87 10.55
C GLY A 40 22.67 19.40 11.46
N LYS A 41 23.96 19.22 11.09
CA LYS A 41 25.12 19.63 11.90
C LYS A 41 25.82 20.89 11.40
N GLY A 42 25.51 21.33 10.18
CA GLY A 42 26.13 22.50 9.57
C GLY A 42 25.46 22.95 8.27
N ASP A 43 26.19 23.73 7.49
CA ASP A 43 25.79 24.28 6.19
C ASP A 43 26.18 23.39 5.01
N HIS A 44 26.92 22.30 5.26
CA HIS A 44 27.31 21.35 4.24
C HIS A 44 26.11 20.50 3.78
N LEU A 45 26.04 20.28 2.48
CA LEU A 45 25.05 19.42 1.85
C LEU A 45 25.71 18.17 1.28
N TRP A 46 25.14 17.01 1.60
CA TRP A 46 25.63 15.70 1.21
C TRP A 46 24.79 15.14 0.05
N PRO A 47 25.43 14.49 -0.94
CA PRO A 47 24.70 13.83 -2.03
C PRO A 47 24.07 12.54 -1.51
N VAL A 48 22.77 12.52 -1.29
CA VAL A 48 22.05 11.33 -0.80
C VAL A 48 21.62 10.41 -1.93
N TYR A 49 21.24 10.97 -3.08
CA TYR A 49 20.83 10.24 -4.27
C TYR A 49 21.34 10.87 -5.56
N GLY A 50 21.53 10.04 -6.59
CA GLY A 50 21.72 10.45 -7.98
C GLY A 50 20.56 9.99 -8.85
N LEU A 51 20.32 10.69 -9.95
CA LEU A 51 19.40 10.31 -11.00
C LEU A 51 20.14 10.41 -12.34
N GLU A 52 20.37 9.27 -12.98
CA GLU A 52 21.00 9.18 -14.29
C GLU A 52 19.94 9.08 -15.40
N PRO A 53 20.12 9.80 -16.53
CA PRO A 53 19.24 9.66 -17.69
C PRO A 53 19.08 8.20 -18.11
N GLY A 54 17.86 7.79 -18.42
CA GLY A 54 17.53 6.42 -18.83
C GLY A 54 17.42 5.40 -17.69
N THR A 55 17.76 5.76 -16.45
CA THR A 55 17.53 4.89 -15.28
C THR A 55 16.14 5.13 -14.68
N ARG A 56 15.48 4.06 -14.24
CA ARG A 56 14.21 4.15 -13.53
C ARG A 56 14.46 4.24 -12.03
N GLY A 57 14.68 5.45 -11.53
CA GLY A 57 14.70 5.75 -10.09
C GLY A 57 15.99 6.39 -9.59
N LEU A 58 16.05 6.57 -8.28
CA LEU A 58 17.16 7.21 -7.58
C LEU A 58 18.24 6.19 -7.17
N GLY A 59 19.49 6.45 -7.53
CA GLY A 59 20.65 5.68 -7.10
C GLY A 59 21.21 6.20 -5.78
N TYR A 60 21.32 5.34 -4.76
CA TYR A 60 21.88 5.70 -3.45
C TYR A 60 23.36 6.09 -3.56
N ARG A 61 23.77 7.16 -2.86
CA ARG A 61 25.12 7.75 -2.94
C ARG A 61 25.96 7.59 -1.67
N GLY A 62 25.53 6.76 -0.72
CA GLY A 62 26.30 6.46 0.50
C GLY A 62 25.94 7.31 1.70
N TYR A 63 25.12 8.34 1.52
CA TYR A 63 24.64 9.23 2.58
C TYR A 63 23.15 9.01 2.82
N SER A 64 22.75 8.82 4.08
CA SER A 64 21.35 8.68 4.47
C SER A 64 20.63 10.01 4.45
N VAL A 65 19.36 10.01 4.04
CA VAL A 65 18.45 11.16 4.18
C VAL A 65 18.30 11.53 5.65
N HIS A 66 18.42 12.82 5.95
CA HIS A 66 18.26 13.38 7.26
C HIS A 66 16.81 13.80 7.49
N TRP A 67 16.20 13.19 8.50
CA TRP A 67 14.90 13.60 9.00
C TRP A 67 15.09 14.28 10.36
N PRO A 68 14.72 15.56 10.53
CA PRO A 68 14.93 16.30 11.78
C PRO A 68 14.35 15.62 13.02
N HIS A 69 13.25 14.88 12.84
CA HIS A 69 12.57 14.12 13.89
C HIS A 69 12.76 12.60 13.73
N SER A 70 13.87 12.16 13.11
CA SER A 70 14.27 10.76 12.87
C SER A 70 13.40 9.94 11.91
N SER A 71 12.18 10.37 11.61
CA SER A 71 11.25 9.67 10.72
C SER A 71 10.88 10.51 9.50
N SER A 72 10.85 9.86 8.33
CA SER A 72 10.19 10.40 7.15
C SER A 72 8.74 10.77 7.48
N PRO A 73 8.21 11.88 6.94
CA PRO A 73 6.78 12.14 7.01
C PRO A 73 6.01 10.97 6.36
N GLY A 74 4.77 10.75 6.81
CA GLY A 74 3.90 9.72 6.26
C GLY A 74 3.61 9.94 4.77
N THR A 75 2.99 8.98 4.08
CA THR A 75 2.74 9.09 2.64
C THR A 75 1.62 10.09 2.28
N ASP A 76 0.82 10.52 3.27
CA ASP A 76 -0.30 11.44 3.05
C ASP A 76 0.16 12.91 3.11
N ALA A 77 0.40 13.50 1.94
CA ALA A 77 0.92 14.87 1.83
C ALA A 77 0.00 15.96 2.42
N GLY A 78 -1.32 15.70 2.49
CA GLY A 78 -2.30 16.66 2.99
C GLY A 78 -2.13 17.02 4.47
N CYS A 79 -1.63 16.09 5.28
CA CYS A 79 -1.47 16.31 6.73
C CYS A 79 -0.05 16.75 7.14
N TRP A 80 0.92 16.81 6.21
CA TRP A 80 2.31 17.14 6.53
C TRP A 80 2.48 18.50 7.21
N PHE A 81 1.57 19.42 6.92
CA PHE A 81 1.61 20.80 7.41
C PHE A 81 0.64 21.05 8.58
N GLU A 82 -0.04 20.01 9.07
CA GLU A 82 -1.03 20.12 10.14
C GLU A 82 -0.39 19.77 11.49
N SER A 83 -0.21 20.78 12.35
CA SER A 83 0.61 20.69 13.57
C SER A 83 -0.01 19.89 14.73
N GLY A 84 -1.05 19.08 14.47
CA GLY A 84 -1.77 18.31 15.49
C GLY A 84 -2.07 16.86 15.12
N SER A 85 -1.75 16.44 13.89
CA SER A 85 -2.03 15.10 13.40
C SER A 85 -0.73 14.40 13.01
N ILE A 86 -0.49 13.21 13.55
CA ILE A 86 0.54 12.32 13.02
C ILE A 86 0.01 11.76 11.70
N CYS A 87 0.72 12.06 10.60
CA CYS A 87 0.48 11.47 9.30
C CYS A 87 0.81 9.98 9.30
N ASN A 88 -0.11 9.17 9.82
CA ASN A 88 -0.08 7.74 9.57
C ASN A 88 -0.57 7.56 8.13
N GLY A 89 0.36 7.29 7.21
CA GLY A 89 0.13 7.13 5.78
C GLY A 89 -0.75 5.93 5.40
N GLY A 90 -1.90 5.77 6.04
CA GLY A 90 -2.73 4.57 5.95
C GLY A 90 -3.79 4.45 7.05
N VAL A 91 -4.59 3.38 6.95
CA VAL A 91 -5.74 3.08 7.81
C VAL A 91 -5.37 3.17 9.29
N ASP A 92 -6.15 3.97 10.04
CA ASP A 92 -5.95 4.20 11.47
C ASP A 92 -5.89 2.89 12.28
N ALA A 93 -4.88 2.75 13.15
CA ALA A 93 -4.68 1.53 13.93
C ALA A 93 -5.87 1.23 14.86
N THR A 94 -6.54 2.27 15.36
CA THR A 94 -7.77 2.12 16.16
C THR A 94 -8.90 1.59 15.29
N PHE A 95 -9.04 2.10 14.07
CA PHE A 95 -10.01 1.58 13.10
C PHE A 95 -9.79 0.10 12.80
N VAL A 96 -8.53 -0.32 12.58
CA VAL A 96 -8.19 -1.75 12.42
C VAL A 96 -8.51 -2.53 13.71
N LEU A 97 -8.17 -2.04 14.90
CA LEU A 97 -8.52 -2.75 16.13
C LEU A 97 -10.05 -2.92 16.28
N LEU A 98 -10.81 -1.86 16.00
CA LEU A 98 -12.27 -1.87 16.10
C LEU A 98 -12.91 -2.85 15.11
N ILE A 99 -12.38 -2.99 13.88
CA ILE A 99 -12.89 -3.98 12.93
C ILE A 99 -12.72 -5.40 13.46
N PHE A 100 -11.56 -5.71 14.05
CA PHE A 100 -11.28 -7.03 14.62
C PHE A 100 -12.21 -7.33 15.79
N VAL A 101 -12.42 -6.37 16.69
CA VAL A 101 -13.35 -6.49 17.81
C VAL A 101 -14.77 -6.73 17.31
N LEU A 102 -15.24 -5.95 16.33
CA LEU A 102 -16.58 -6.10 15.77
C LEU A 102 -16.81 -7.49 15.16
N ILE A 103 -15.87 -7.97 14.36
CA ILE A 103 -15.95 -9.32 13.76
C ILE A 103 -15.98 -10.39 14.85
N SER A 104 -15.12 -10.29 15.86
CA SER A 104 -15.10 -11.24 16.97
C SER A 104 -16.42 -11.26 17.75
N ALA A 105 -17.03 -10.10 17.96
CA ALA A 105 -18.31 -9.97 18.66
C ALA A 105 -19.46 -10.60 17.84
N LEU A 106 -19.48 -10.40 16.52
CA LEU A 106 -20.48 -11.01 15.64
C LEU A 106 -20.37 -12.54 15.63
N VAL A 107 -19.15 -13.08 15.59
CA VAL A 107 -18.89 -14.54 15.67
C VAL A 107 -19.36 -15.07 17.03
N ALA A 108 -18.99 -14.42 18.13
CA ALA A 108 -19.38 -14.83 19.47
C ALA A 108 -20.90 -14.78 19.67
N ALA A 109 -21.57 -13.72 19.18
CA ALA A 109 -23.02 -13.59 19.22
C ALA A 109 -23.71 -14.68 18.39
N GLY A 110 -23.21 -14.98 17.19
CA GLY A 110 -23.72 -16.07 16.36
C GLY A 110 -23.57 -17.44 17.02
N ALA A 111 -22.43 -17.72 17.64
CA ALA A 111 -22.19 -18.95 18.38
C ALA A 111 -23.13 -19.06 19.61
N ALA A 112 -23.29 -17.97 20.37
CA ALA A 112 -24.19 -17.92 21.50
C ALA A 112 -25.65 -18.20 21.08
N LEU A 113 -26.14 -17.53 20.02
CA LEU A 113 -27.48 -17.77 19.47
C LEU A 113 -27.67 -19.22 19.02
N ALA A 114 -26.67 -19.80 18.33
CA ALA A 114 -26.71 -21.20 17.93
C ALA A 114 -26.75 -22.16 19.13
N CYS A 115 -26.03 -21.84 20.21
CA CYS A 115 -26.11 -22.58 21.47
C CYS A 115 -27.48 -22.43 22.14
N PHE A 116 -28.05 -21.23 22.18
CA PHE A 116 -29.40 -21.00 22.73
C PHE A 116 -30.46 -21.80 21.98
N ILE A 117 -30.45 -21.79 20.64
CA ILE A 117 -31.40 -22.55 19.83
C ILE A 117 -31.23 -24.06 20.03
N ARG A 118 -29.99 -24.54 20.23
CA ARG A 118 -29.71 -25.95 20.51
C ARG A 118 -30.08 -26.38 21.94
N TRP A 119 -30.04 -25.46 22.89
CA TRP A 119 -30.28 -25.75 24.31
C TRP A 119 -31.75 -25.52 24.73
N VAL A 120 -32.54 -24.81 23.93
CA VAL A 120 -34.00 -24.79 24.06
C VAL A 120 -34.55 -26.13 23.55
N PRO A 121 -35.08 -27.03 24.42
CA PRO A 121 -35.76 -28.22 23.95
C PRO A 121 -37.04 -27.80 23.20
N PRO A 122 -37.48 -28.55 22.17
CA PRO A 122 -38.72 -28.25 21.49
C PRO A 122 -39.86 -28.24 22.53
N PRO A 123 -40.84 -27.32 22.42
CA PRO A 123 -41.97 -27.33 23.32
C PRO A 123 -42.68 -28.68 23.18
N HIS A 124 -42.84 -29.37 24.31
CA HIS A 124 -43.56 -30.63 24.40
C HIS A 124 -44.95 -30.49 23.75
N GLY A 125 -45.22 -31.29 22.72
CA GLY A 125 -46.58 -31.51 22.22
C GLY A 125 -46.67 -31.66 20.71
N GLY A 126 -46.32 -32.83 20.19
CA GLY A 126 -46.58 -33.19 18.79
C GLY A 126 -45.86 -34.46 18.40
N VAL A 127 -46.50 -35.60 18.66
CA VAL A 127 -46.09 -36.91 18.14
C VAL A 127 -46.04 -36.80 16.62
N VAL A 128 -44.83 -36.79 16.04
CA VAL A 128 -44.67 -37.13 14.62
C VAL A 128 -44.80 -38.64 14.55
N GLU A 129 -46.02 -39.08 14.29
CA GLU A 129 -46.35 -40.45 13.95
C GLU A 129 -45.62 -40.79 12.63
N LEU A 130 -44.47 -41.45 12.76
CA LEU A 130 -43.81 -42.09 11.63
C LEU A 130 -44.70 -43.26 11.20
N ARG A 131 -45.60 -43.00 10.26
CA ARG A 131 -46.37 -44.02 9.59
C ARG A 131 -45.40 -44.91 8.82
N GLU A 132 -45.10 -46.08 9.39
CA GLU A 132 -44.33 -47.13 8.73
C GLU A 132 -45.00 -47.52 7.40
N ALA A 133 -44.23 -47.43 6.31
CA ALA A 133 -44.59 -48.04 5.04
C ALA A 133 -44.43 -49.57 5.16
N PRO A 134 -45.39 -50.38 4.66
CA PRO A 134 -45.33 -51.82 4.84
C PRO A 134 -44.40 -52.47 3.81
N GLY A 135 -43.60 -53.42 4.28
CA GLY A 135 -43.24 -54.59 3.49
C GLY A 135 -41.78 -54.69 3.08
N GLY A 136 -41.12 -55.75 3.54
CA GLY A 136 -39.83 -56.16 2.99
C GLY A 136 -39.05 -57.15 3.83
N ARG A 137 -39.68 -58.25 4.25
CA ARG A 137 -39.00 -59.39 4.88
C ARG A 137 -38.08 -60.06 3.86
N TYR A 138 -36.76 -60.06 4.07
CA TYR A 138 -35.90 -61.13 3.56
C TYR A 138 -34.87 -61.56 4.62
N GLN A 139 -35.01 -62.84 4.95
CA GLN A 139 -34.22 -63.69 5.82
C GLN A 139 -32.83 -63.94 5.20
N GLY A 140 -31.80 -64.11 6.04
CA GLY A 140 -30.53 -64.73 5.64
C GLY A 140 -30.72 -66.18 5.17
N PRO A 141 -29.64 -66.93 4.86
CA PRO A 141 -28.27 -66.80 5.39
C PRO A 141 -27.30 -66.03 4.50
#